data_AF-A0A7X5TED9-F1
#
_entry.id   AF-A0A7X5TED9-F1
#
_cell.length_a   1.000
_cell.length_b   1.000
_cell.length_c   1.000
_cell.angle_alpha   90.00
_cell.angle_beta   90.00
_cell.angle_gamma   90.00
#
_symmetry.space_group_name_H-M   'P 1'
#
loop_
_entity.id
_entity.type
_entity.pdbx_description
1 polymer ?
#
loop_
_entity_poly.entity_id
_entity_poly.type
_entity_poly.pdbx_seq_one_letter_code
_entity_poly.pdbx_strand_id
1 'polypeptide(L)'
;MNQPILSKKKANAVSNGVFLVGIAILIFTDAWWPGIILVLWATIASRQYLSGRWYYAIITTFVLGGLFFISIYRPAFNILVPIVLLIAGLFLIFRELYYSKDTNGEEKSEEIREDADIDE
;
A
#
# COMPACT_ATOMS: atom_id res chain seq x y z
N MET A 1 9.47 8.31 12.41
CA MET A 1 10.24 9.04 11.36
C MET A 1 10.88 8.00 10.45
N ASN A 2 10.35 7.79 9.24
CA ASN A 2 10.92 6.82 8.30
C ASN A 2 12.14 7.42 7.61
N GLN A 3 13.33 7.05 8.06
CA GLN A 3 14.55 7.41 7.35
C GLN A 3 14.64 6.58 6.06
N PRO A 4 14.92 7.21 4.89
CA PRO A 4 15.08 6.50 3.64
C PRO A 4 16.33 5.61 3.69
N ILE A 5 16.18 4.32 3.35
CA ILE A 5 17.27 3.32 3.38
C ILE A 5 18.34 3.66 2.32
N LEU A 6 17.93 4.23 1.18
CA LEU A 6 18.82 4.66 0.11
C LEU A 6 18.46 6.05 -0.42
N SER A 7 19.46 6.74 -0.98
CA SER A 7 19.21 7.99 -1.70
C SER A 7 18.31 7.74 -2.92
N LYS A 8 17.45 8.70 -3.26
CA LYS A 8 16.49 8.61 -4.37
C LYS A 8 17.15 8.19 -5.69
N LYS A 9 18.39 8.63 -5.96
CA LYS A 9 19.17 8.25 -7.15
C LYS A 9 19.51 6.76 -7.16
N LYS A 10 19.97 6.21 -6.04
CA LYS A 10 20.31 4.78 -5.93
C LYS A 10 19.06 3.90 -6.02
N ALA A 11 17.97 4.31 -5.37
CA ALA A 11 16.69 3.59 -5.45
C ALA A 11 16.15 3.51 -6.89
N ASN A 12 16.26 4.60 -7.66
CA ASN A 12 15.88 4.61 -9.08
C ASN A 12 16.77 3.68 -9.92
N ALA A 13 18.09 3.67 -9.69
CA ALA A 13 19.00 2.79 -10.41
C ALA A 13 18.69 1.31 -10.18
N VAL A 14 18.42 0.92 -8.92
CA VAL A 14 18.02 -0.45 -8.57
C VAL A 14 16.68 -0.82 -9.20
N SER A 15 15.68 0.06 -9.11
CA SER A 15 14.36 -0.14 -9.73
C SER A 15 14.48 -0.35 -11.24
N ASN A 16 15.31 0.43 -11.93
CA ASN A 16 15.53 0.28 -13.36
C ASN A 16 16.23 -1.05 -13.69
N GLY A 17 17.16 -1.50 -12.84
CA GLY A 17 17.78 -2.82 -12.96
C GLY A 17 16.75 -3.95 -12.82
N VAL A 18 15.87 -3.87 -11.82
CA VAL A 18 14.77 -4.83 -11.61
C VAL A 18 13.83 -4.85 -12.82
N PHE A 19 13.51 -3.69 -13.39
CA PHE A 19 12.69 -3.59 -14.60
C PHE A 19 13.33 -4.33 -15.78
N LEU A 20 14.61 -4.09 -16.05
CA LEU A 20 15.33 -4.72 -17.16
C LEU A 20 15.42 -6.24 -17.00
N VAL A 21 15.72 -6.73 -15.79
CA VAL A 21 15.71 -8.16 -15.48
C VAL A 21 14.31 -8.75 -15.68
N GLY A 22 13.27 -8.04 -15.22
CA GLY A 22 11.88 -8.45 -15.39
C GLY A 22 11.48 -8.58 -16.86
N ILE A 23 11.84 -7.62 -17.71
CA ILE A 23 11.57 -7.67 -19.15
C ILE A 23 12.33 -8.83 -19.81
N ALA A 24 13.58 -9.07 -19.44
CA ALA A 24 14.34 -10.21 -19.98
C ALA A 24 13.66 -11.56 -19.68
N ILE A 25 13.17 -11.75 -18.45
CA ILE A 25 12.39 -12.93 -18.06
C ILE A 25 11.08 -12.99 -18.86
N LEU A 26 10.43 -11.86 -19.09
CA LEU A 26 9.17 -11.78 -19.82
C LEU A 26 9.30 -12.22 -21.27
N ILE A 27 10.36 -11.77 -21.94
CA ILE A 27 10.69 -12.19 -23.31
C ILE A 27 11.01 -13.68 -23.35
N PHE A 28 11.76 -14.18 -22.36
CA PHE A 28 12.12 -15.60 -22.32
C PHE A 28 10.92 -16.53 -22.07
N THR A 29 9.93 -16.07 -21.30
CA THR A 29 8.76 -16.88 -20.92
C THR A 29 7.59 -16.74 -21.90
N ASP A 30 7.64 -15.79 -22.84
CA ASP A 30 6.53 -15.37 -23.72
C ASP A 30 5.20 -15.07 -23.00
N ALA A 31 5.20 -15.03 -21.66
CA ALA A 31 4.05 -14.82 -20.81
C ALA A 31 3.80 -13.33 -20.61
N TRP A 32 3.61 -12.60 -21.72
CA TRP A 32 3.36 -11.15 -21.75
C TRP A 32 2.24 -10.73 -20.79
N TRP A 33 1.18 -11.52 -20.77
CA TRP A 33 0.09 -11.40 -19.81
C TRP A 33 -0.01 -12.69 -18.99
N PRO A 34 0.08 -12.66 -17.65
CA PRO A 34 0.08 -11.50 -16.74
C PRO A 34 1.48 -10.96 -16.36
N GLY A 35 2.55 -11.46 -16.97
CA GLY A 35 3.91 -11.20 -16.50
C GLY A 35 4.30 -9.72 -16.50
N ILE A 36 3.77 -8.90 -17.42
CA ILE A 36 4.04 -7.45 -17.41
C ILE A 36 3.57 -6.76 -16.12
N ILE A 37 2.45 -7.22 -15.53
CA ILE A 37 1.95 -6.70 -14.26
C ILE A 37 2.95 -7.01 -13.14
N LEU A 38 3.54 -8.20 -13.16
CA LEU A 38 4.53 -8.62 -12.17
C LEU A 38 5.83 -7.81 -12.30
N VAL A 39 6.28 -7.53 -13.52
CA VAL A 39 7.46 -6.67 -13.76
C VAL A 39 7.22 -5.24 -13.26
N LEU A 40 6.06 -4.67 -13.57
CA LEU A 40 5.67 -3.34 -13.08
C LEU A 40 5.56 -3.31 -11.56
N TRP A 41 4.94 -4.34 -10.97
CA TRP A 41 4.82 -4.48 -9.53
C TRP A 41 6.20 -4.51 -8.86
N ALA A 42 7.09 -5.41 -9.30
CA ALA A 42 8.43 -5.53 -8.74
C ALA A 42 9.24 -4.23 -8.86
N THR A 43 9.14 -3.54 -10.00
CA THR A 43 9.83 -2.28 -10.27
C THR A 43 9.36 -1.17 -9.34
N ILE A 44 8.04 -0.96 -9.25
CA ILE A 44 7.45 0.10 -8.43
C ILE A 44 7.61 -0.23 -6.94
N ALA A 45 7.35 -1.47 -6.54
CA ALA A 45 7.49 -1.92 -5.16
C ALA A 45 8.92 -1.75 -4.66
N SER A 46 9.93 -2.17 -5.45
CA SER A 46 11.34 -1.98 -5.11
C SER A 46 11.67 -0.50 -4.90
N ARG A 47 11.20 0.39 -5.77
CA ARG A 47 11.42 1.84 -5.62
C ARG A 47 10.76 2.41 -4.36
N GLN A 48 9.50 2.05 -4.11
CA GLN A 48 8.70 2.52 -2.96
C GLN A 48 9.31 2.05 -1.64
N TYR A 49 9.70 0.77 -1.59
CA TYR A 49 10.33 0.11 -0.45
C TYR A 49 11.67 0.77 -0.10
N LEU A 50 12.56 0.91 -1.08
CA LEU A 50 13.87 1.55 -0.89
C LEU A 50 13.77 3.04 -0.51
N SER A 51 12.70 3.71 -0.93
CA SER A 51 12.43 5.11 -0.60
C SER A 51 11.83 5.31 0.80
N GLY A 52 11.57 4.24 1.56
CA GLY A 52 10.97 4.32 2.91
C GLY A 52 9.48 4.68 2.93
N ARG A 53 8.81 4.62 1.77
CA ARG A 53 7.38 4.93 1.59
C ARG A 53 6.53 3.66 1.74
N TRP A 54 6.63 3.03 2.90
CA TRP A 54 6.01 1.75 3.21
C TRP A 54 4.50 1.71 2.95
N TYR A 55 3.78 2.78 3.31
CA TYR A 55 2.33 2.87 3.07
C TYR A 55 1.97 2.73 1.58
N TYR A 56 2.65 3.49 0.72
CA TYR A 56 2.44 3.43 -0.72
C TYR A 56 2.93 2.11 -1.32
N ALA A 57 3.99 1.51 -0.76
CA ALA A 57 4.48 0.18 -1.17
C ALA A 57 3.42 -0.91 -0.90
N ILE A 58 2.77 -0.86 0.26
CA ILE A 58 1.70 -1.78 0.64
C ILE A 58 0.50 -1.62 -0.30
N ILE A 59 0.02 -0.40 -0.52
CA ILE A 59 -1.10 -0.14 -1.44
C ILE A 59 -0.77 -0.63 -2.85
N THR A 60 0.40 -0.27 -3.38
CA THR A 60 0.83 -0.71 -4.71
C THR A 60 0.86 -2.23 -4.80
N THR A 61 1.29 -2.90 -3.74
CA THR A 61 1.34 -4.36 -3.67
C THR A 61 -0.04 -4.99 -3.66
N PHE A 62 -0.99 -4.46 -2.90
CA PHE A 62 -2.38 -4.94 -2.92
C PHE A 62 -3.02 -4.73 -4.29
N VAL A 63 -2.84 -3.56 -4.91
CA VAL A 63 -3.45 -3.25 -6.20
C VAL A 63 -2.86 -4.10 -7.32
N LEU A 64 -1.54 -4.06 -7.52
CA LEU A 64 -0.92 -4.77 -8.64
C LEU A 64 -0.81 -6.28 -8.38
N GLY A 65 -0.53 -6.68 -7.14
CA GLY A 65 -0.52 -8.10 -6.74
C GLY A 65 -1.92 -8.71 -6.83
N GLY A 66 -2.95 -7.99 -6.40
CA GLY A 66 -4.34 -8.40 -6.57
C GLY A 66 -4.73 -8.52 -8.04
N LEU A 67 -4.35 -7.54 -8.88
CA LEU A 67 -4.59 -7.59 -10.32
C LEU A 67 -3.89 -8.78 -10.99
N PHE A 68 -2.64 -9.05 -10.63
CA PHE A 68 -1.90 -10.22 -11.10
C PHE A 68 -2.60 -11.53 -10.72
N PHE A 69 -3.06 -11.64 -9.47
CA PHE A 69 -3.77 -12.82 -8.98
C PHE A 69 -5.10 -13.05 -9.70
N ILE A 70 -5.89 -11.99 -9.88
CA ILE A 70 -7.14 -12.03 -10.67
C ILE A 70 -6.84 -12.47 -12.10
N SER A 71 -5.74 -11.99 -12.68
CA SER A 71 -5.37 -12.31 -14.04
C SER A 71 -4.95 -13.78 -14.25
N ILE A 72 -4.29 -14.41 -13.26
CA ILE A 72 -3.93 -15.84 -13.35
C ILE A 72 -5.16 -16.70 -13.12
N TYR A 73 -5.87 -16.48 -12.02
CA TYR A 73 -6.86 -17.42 -11.53
C TYR A 73 -8.25 -17.20 -12.13
N ARG A 74 -8.49 -16.05 -12.80
CA ARG A 74 -9.79 -15.63 -13.33
C ARG A 74 -10.93 -16.03 -12.39
N PRO A 75 -10.87 -15.65 -11.09
CA PRO A 75 -11.82 -16.13 -10.11
C PRO A 75 -13.23 -15.75 -10.52
N ALA A 76 -14.18 -16.66 -10.29
CA ALA A 76 -15.59 -16.35 -10.48
C ALA A 76 -15.98 -15.16 -9.58
N PHE A 77 -16.85 -14.27 -10.08
CA PHE A 77 -17.33 -13.11 -9.33
C PHE A 77 -17.91 -13.47 -7.95
N ASN A 78 -18.47 -14.68 -7.82
CA ASN A 78 -18.99 -15.23 -6.56
C ASN A 78 -17.93 -15.34 -5.44
N ILE A 79 -16.64 -15.43 -5.78
CA ILE A 79 -15.53 -15.50 -4.81
C ILE A 79 -14.86 -14.13 -4.66
N LEU A 80 -14.77 -13.36 -5.75
CA LEU A 80 -14.12 -12.04 -5.74
C LEU A 80 -14.89 -11.04 -4.85
N VAL A 81 -16.22 -10.97 -5.01
CA VAL A 81 -17.09 -10.04 -4.29
C VAL A 81 -16.99 -10.20 -2.76
N PRO A 82 -17.14 -11.40 -2.17
CA PRO A 82 -17.04 -11.55 -0.72
C PRO A 82 -15.64 -11.21 -0.18
N ILE A 83 -14.56 -11.50 -0.91
CA ILE A 83 -13.21 -11.14 -0.49
C ILE A 83 -13.04 -9.61 -0.46
N VAL A 84 -13.50 -8.90 -1.49
CA VAL A 84 -13.44 -7.43 -1.55
C VAL A 84 -14.27 -6.81 -0.42
N LEU A 85 -15.47 -7.34 -0.18
CA LEU A 85 -16.34 -6.90 0.92
C LEU A 85 -15.68 -7.10 2.30
N LEU A 86 -15.03 -8.25 2.52
CA LEU A 86 -14.34 -8.55 3.77
C LEU A 86 -13.17 -7.59 4.00
N ILE A 87 -12.36 -7.33 2.96
CA ILE A 87 -11.25 -6.37 3.03
C ILE A 87 -11.77 -4.95 3.28
N ALA A 88 -12.84 -4.54 2.60
CA ALA A 88 -13.44 -3.22 2.78
C ALA A 88 -14.02 -3.03 4.19
N GLY A 89 -14.71 -4.04 4.72
CA GLY A 89 -15.22 -4.02 6.10
C GLY A 89 -14.09 -3.95 7.12
N LEU A 90 -13.04 -4.74 6.94
CA LEU A 90 -11.87 -4.72 7.81
C LEU A 90 -11.16 -3.37 7.77
N PHE A 91 -10.99 -2.79 6.58
CA PHE A 91 -10.41 -1.46 6.39
C PHE A 91 -11.22 -0.37 7.11
N LEU A 92 -12.56 -0.45 7.08
CA LEU A 92 -13.44 0.51 7.74
C LEU A 92 -13.28 0.44 9.27
N ILE A 93 -13.19 -0.77 9.84
CA ILE A 93 -12.94 -0.98 11.27
C ILE A 93 -11.57 -0.42 11.67
N PHE A 94 -10.52 -0.74 10.91
CA PHE A 94 -9.18 -0.22 11.19
C PHE A 94 -9.10 1.29 11.08
N ARG A 95 -9.76 1.87 10.07
CA ARG A 95 -9.86 3.31 9.92
C ARG A 95 -10.50 3.93 11.15
N GLU A 96 -11.64 3.41 11.60
CA GLU A 96 -12.32 3.92 12.78
C GLU A 96 -11.42 3.85 14.03
N LEU A 97 -10.82 2.69 14.30
CA LEU A 97 -9.94 2.49 15.47
C LEU A 97 -8.71 3.42 15.48
N TYR A 98 -8.16 3.75 14.30
CA TYR A 98 -7.00 4.62 14.21
C TYR A 98 -7.37 6.11 14.22
N TYR A 99 -8.52 6.48 13.64
CA TYR A 99 -8.96 7.88 13.54
C TYR A 99 -9.64 8.39 14.81
N SER A 100 -10.30 7.53 15.60
CA SER A 100 -10.88 7.90 16.91
C SER A 100 -9.84 8.34 17.95
N LYS A 101 -8.54 8.19 17.65
CA LYS A 101 -7.45 8.60 18.55
C LYS A 101 -6.99 10.04 18.34
N ASP A 102 -7.27 10.65 17.19
CA ASP A 102 -6.90 12.04 16.91
C ASP A 102 -8.00 13.03 17.35
N THR A 103 -9.27 12.63 17.35
CA THR A 103 -10.39 13.52 17.76
C THR A 103 -10.57 13.63 19.28
N ASN A 104 -10.19 12.59 20.04
CA ASN A 104 -10.29 12.57 21.51
C ASN A 104 -9.26 13.48 22.21
N GLY A 105 -8.21 13.89 21.49
CA GLY A 105 -7.19 14.79 22.04
C GLY A 105 -7.67 16.24 22.13
N GLU A 106 -8.50 16.67 21.17
CA GLU A 106 -9.01 18.04 21.10
C GLU A 106 -10.21 18.22 22.05
N GLU A 107 -11.18 17.30 22.06
CA GLU A 107 -12.35 17.36 22.96
C GLU A 107 -11.94 17.34 24.44
N LYS A 108 -10.99 16.48 24.84
CA LYS A 108 -10.51 16.42 26.22
C LYS A 108 -9.73 17.67 26.66
N SER A 109 -9.13 18.40 25.71
CA SER A 109 -8.38 19.62 26.01
C SER A 109 -9.27 20.87 26.07
N GLU A 110 -10.44 20.86 25.44
CA GLU A 110 -11.49 21.88 25.64
C GLU A 110 -12.22 21.69 26.96
N GLU A 111 -12.58 20.45 27.33
CA GLU A 111 -13.26 20.16 28.61
C GLU A 111 -12.40 20.59 29.83
N ILE A 112 -11.08 20.32 29.80
CA ILE A 112 -10.15 20.75 30.87
C ILE A 112 -9.97 22.27 30.94
N ARG A 113 -10.13 22.99 29.82
CA ARG A 113 -10.06 24.47 29.80
C ARG A 113 -11.32 25.10 30.34
N GLU A 114 -12.48 24.55 29.97
CA GLU A 114 -13.77 25.04 30.46
C GLU A 114 -13.87 24.83 31.98
N ASP A 115 -13.42 23.69 32.50
CA ASP A 115 -13.35 23.45 33.96
C ASP A 115 -12.35 24.38 34.68
N ALA A 116 -11.25 24.78 34.03
CA ALA A 116 -10.25 25.66 34.63
C ALA A 116 -10.68 27.13 34.68
N ASP A 117 -11.54 27.57 33.77
CA ASP A 117 -12.06 28.96 33.71
C ASP A 117 -13.28 29.16 34.64
N ILE A 118 -13.85 28.10 35.22
CA ILE A 118 -15.01 28.18 36.15
C ILE A 118 -14.58 28.44 37.61
N ASP A 119 -13.29 28.26 37.94
CA ASP A 119 -12.74 28.41 39.29
C ASP A 119 -12.07 29.79 39.57
N GLU A 120 -12.19 30.79 38.67
CA GLU A 120 -11.77 32.20 38.88
C GLU A 120 -12.97 33.16 39.00
#